data_AF-A0A3D3H7J5-F1
#
_entry.id   AF-A0A3D3H7J5-F1
#
_cell.length_a   1.000
_cell.length_b   1.000
_cell.length_c   1.000
_cell.angle_alpha   90.00
_cell.angle_beta   90.00
_cell.angle_gamma   90.00
#
_symmetry.space_group_name_H-M   'P 1'
#
loop_
_entity.id
_entity.type
_entity.pdbx_description
1 polymer ?
#
loop_
_entity_poly.entity_id
_entity_poly.type
_entity_poly.pdbx_seq_one_letter_code
_entity_poly.pdbx_strand_id
1 'polypeptide(L)'
;VLKPSEKDPSAANWIAERYAEAGLPAGVLSVVHGDKEAVDAILEHPDIASVSFVGSTPIAKYIYETASAHGKRVQALGGAKNHMLVLPDADLDLAADSAVNAGFGSAGERCMAVSVVLAVDSIADTLVDKIAERMATLRTGDGLRGCDMGPLITAAHRDKVASYIGVARDDGATVVVDGAGVEVDGEPGGFWLGPTLLDAVPTSSAAYRDEIFGPVLSVVRVGAYDEAIEIINASPYGNGTAIFTRDGDAAREFAH
;
A
#
# COMPACT_ATOMS: atom_id res chain seq x y z
N VAL A 1 14.99 -22.19 -0.02
CA VAL A 1 14.37 -22.01 1.31
C VAL A 1 13.43 -20.82 1.25
N LEU A 2 12.17 -20.98 1.64
CA LEU A 2 11.15 -19.94 1.68
C LEU A 2 10.75 -19.71 3.14
N LYS A 3 10.85 -18.46 3.62
CA LYS A 3 10.30 -18.04 4.91
C LYS A 3 9.10 -17.13 4.63
N PRO A 4 7.85 -17.63 4.71
CA PRO A 4 6.66 -16.80 4.53
C PRO A 4 6.40 -15.94 5.78
N SER A 5 5.53 -14.94 5.65
CA SER A 5 4.97 -14.24 6.80
C SER A 5 4.32 -15.23 7.76
N GLU A 6 4.57 -15.06 9.05
CA GLU A 6 3.99 -15.87 10.12
C GLU A 6 2.49 -15.60 10.32
N LYS A 7 1.97 -14.53 9.74
CA LYS A 7 0.57 -14.13 9.85
C LYS A 7 -0.36 -14.96 8.96
N ASP A 8 0.14 -15.46 7.84
CA ASP A 8 -0.63 -16.08 6.76
C ASP A 8 0.13 -17.20 6.00
N PRO A 9 0.76 -18.17 6.70
CA PRO A 9 1.69 -19.12 6.08
C PRO A 9 1.02 -20.21 5.22
N SER A 10 -0.29 -20.40 5.32
CA SER A 10 -1.00 -21.57 4.77
C SER A 10 -0.86 -21.72 3.26
N ALA A 11 -0.87 -20.61 2.51
CA ALA A 11 -0.72 -20.64 1.05
C ALA A 11 0.67 -21.13 0.63
N ALA A 12 1.73 -20.70 1.32
CA ALA A 12 3.10 -21.12 1.04
C ALA A 12 3.27 -22.63 1.27
N ASN A 13 2.68 -23.15 2.35
CA ASN A 13 2.68 -24.58 2.66
C ASN A 13 1.94 -25.38 1.59
N TRP A 14 0.76 -24.93 1.19
CA TRP A 14 -0.03 -25.57 0.14
C TRP A 14 0.75 -25.61 -1.19
N ILE A 15 1.41 -24.52 -1.59
CA ILE A 15 2.23 -24.46 -2.80
C ILE A 15 3.40 -25.45 -2.73
N ALA A 16 4.07 -25.54 -1.58
CA ALA A 16 5.18 -26.48 -1.40
C ALA A 16 4.75 -27.94 -1.55
N GLU A 17 3.58 -28.31 -1.03
CA GLU A 17 2.99 -29.63 -1.24
C GLU A 17 2.69 -29.90 -2.71
N ARG A 18 2.11 -28.93 -3.44
CA ARG A 18 1.81 -29.10 -4.87
C ARG A 18 3.08 -29.26 -5.70
N TYR A 19 4.18 -28.60 -5.33
CA TYR A 19 5.48 -28.82 -5.98
C TYR A 19 6.00 -30.24 -5.75
N ALA A 20 5.85 -30.78 -4.54
CA ALA A 20 6.22 -32.16 -4.25
C ALA A 20 5.38 -33.15 -5.08
N GLU A 21 4.07 -32.94 -5.17
CA GLU A 21 3.17 -33.74 -6.02
C GLU A 21 3.51 -33.65 -7.51
N ALA A 22 3.94 -32.48 -7.98
CA ALA A 22 4.41 -32.28 -9.35
C ALA A 22 5.76 -32.95 -9.64
N GLY A 23 6.40 -33.57 -8.64
CA GLY A 23 7.65 -34.31 -8.78
C GLY A 23 8.91 -33.50 -8.48
N LEU A 24 8.80 -32.34 -7.82
CA LEU A 24 9.97 -31.60 -7.36
C LEU A 24 10.75 -32.44 -6.33
N PRO A 25 12.06 -32.68 -6.52
CA PRO A 25 12.85 -33.46 -5.58
C PRO A 25 12.86 -32.85 -4.17
N ALA A 26 12.88 -33.71 -3.15
CA ALA A 26 12.96 -33.28 -1.76
C ALA A 26 14.20 -32.41 -1.50
N GLY A 27 14.03 -31.33 -0.73
CA GLY A 27 15.09 -30.38 -0.39
C GLY A 27 15.32 -29.25 -1.40
N VAL A 28 14.73 -29.30 -2.61
CA VAL A 28 14.82 -28.19 -3.57
C VAL A 28 13.99 -26.99 -3.12
N LEU A 29 12.77 -27.25 -2.64
CA LEU A 29 11.94 -26.26 -1.93
C LEU A 29 11.77 -26.71 -0.49
N SER A 30 12.04 -25.80 0.45
CA SER A 30 11.81 -26.00 1.88
C SER A 30 11.16 -24.75 2.43
N VAL A 31 10.07 -24.92 3.16
CA VAL A 31 9.40 -23.84 3.88
C VAL A 31 9.90 -23.86 5.33
N VAL A 32 10.39 -22.73 5.81
CA VAL A 32 10.84 -22.55 7.20
C VAL A 32 9.96 -21.48 7.83
N HIS A 33 9.26 -21.83 8.90
CA HIS A 33 8.49 -20.87 9.69
C HIS A 33 9.35 -20.27 10.80
N GLY A 34 8.93 -19.10 11.30
CA GLY A 34 9.61 -18.39 12.37
C GLY A 34 9.37 -16.90 12.24
N ASP A 35 10.15 -16.11 12.95
CA ASP A 35 10.12 -14.65 12.92
C ASP A 35 11.51 -14.12 12.54
N LYS A 36 11.98 -13.07 13.23
CA LYS A 36 13.33 -12.53 13.09
C LYS A 36 14.41 -13.59 13.30
N GLU A 37 14.28 -14.52 14.23
CA GLU A 37 15.32 -15.52 14.48
C GLU A 37 15.59 -16.39 13.25
N ALA A 38 14.53 -16.81 12.56
CA ALA A 38 14.64 -17.58 11.31
C ALA A 38 15.23 -16.74 10.18
N VAL A 39 14.91 -15.44 10.13
CA VAL A 39 15.50 -14.50 9.16
C VAL A 39 17.01 -14.37 9.42
N ASP A 40 17.43 -14.08 10.64
CA ASP A 40 18.84 -13.87 10.99
C ASP A 40 19.66 -15.14 10.67
N ALA A 41 19.13 -16.32 10.99
CA ALA A 41 19.74 -17.59 10.61
C ALA A 41 19.94 -17.72 9.09
N ILE A 42 18.97 -17.30 8.27
CA ILE A 42 19.10 -17.28 6.80
C ILE A 42 20.17 -16.29 6.34
N LEU A 43 20.21 -15.09 6.95
CA LEU A 43 21.16 -14.03 6.56
C LEU A 43 22.62 -14.42 6.90
N GLU A 44 22.82 -15.18 7.98
CA GLU A 44 24.13 -15.59 8.49
C GLU A 44 24.62 -16.92 7.90
N HIS A 45 23.72 -17.80 7.43
CA HIS A 45 24.11 -19.13 6.97
C HIS A 45 25.16 -19.09 5.86
N PRO A 46 26.30 -19.79 5.98
CA PRO A 46 27.41 -19.70 5.02
C PRO A 46 27.05 -20.29 3.64
N ASP A 47 26.18 -21.29 3.59
CA ASP A 47 25.80 -21.96 2.33
C ASP A 47 24.71 -21.23 1.53
N ILE A 48 24.12 -20.15 2.05
CA ILE A 48 23.11 -19.37 1.33
C ILE A 48 23.81 -18.31 0.50
N ALA A 49 23.74 -18.43 -0.83
CA ALA A 49 24.44 -17.53 -1.76
C ALA A 49 23.69 -16.21 -2.03
N SER A 50 22.37 -16.20 -1.91
CA SER A 50 21.53 -15.06 -2.28
C SER A 50 20.25 -14.97 -1.45
N VAL A 51 19.79 -13.74 -1.22
CA VAL A 51 18.55 -13.45 -0.47
C VAL A 51 17.64 -12.55 -1.32
N SER A 52 16.36 -12.90 -1.39
CA SER A 52 15.30 -12.06 -1.96
C SER A 52 14.28 -11.74 -0.87
N PHE A 53 13.98 -10.47 -0.69
CA PHE A 53 13.05 -9.98 0.33
C PHE A 53 12.03 -9.00 -0.25
N VAL A 54 10.80 -9.09 0.25
CA VAL A 54 9.73 -8.12 0.01
C VAL A 54 9.04 -7.85 1.35
N GLY A 55 8.94 -6.58 1.73
CA GLY A 55 8.29 -6.15 2.97
C GLY A 55 8.53 -4.67 3.24
N SER A 56 8.49 -4.26 4.51
CA SER A 56 8.64 -2.84 4.85
C SER A 56 10.08 -2.33 4.63
N THR A 57 10.23 -1.04 4.31
CA THR A 57 11.54 -0.41 4.05
C THR A 57 12.55 -0.59 5.19
N PRO A 58 12.21 -0.45 6.48
CA PRO A 58 13.17 -0.68 7.56
C PRO A 58 13.73 -2.10 7.58
N ILE A 59 12.89 -3.10 7.29
CA ILE A 59 13.30 -4.51 7.25
C ILE A 59 14.07 -4.84 5.97
N ALA A 60 13.66 -4.27 4.83
CA ALA A 60 14.40 -4.40 3.56
C ALA A 60 15.83 -3.88 3.71
N LYS A 61 16.00 -2.72 4.34
CA LYS A 61 17.32 -2.14 4.65
C LYS A 61 18.14 -3.06 5.55
N TYR A 62 17.57 -3.52 6.66
CA TYR A 62 18.23 -4.44 7.59
C TYR A 62 18.73 -5.72 6.89
N ILE A 63 17.88 -6.35 6.07
CA ILE A 63 18.21 -7.56 5.32
C ILE A 63 19.30 -7.27 4.30
N TYR A 64 19.18 -6.17 3.56
CA TYR A 64 20.18 -5.77 2.57
C TYR A 64 21.56 -5.57 3.19
N GLU A 65 21.65 -4.81 4.27
CA GLU A 65 22.90 -4.54 4.97
C GLU A 65 23.51 -5.82 5.56
N THR A 66 22.71 -6.62 6.27
CA THR A 66 23.17 -7.82 6.99
C THR A 66 23.59 -8.93 6.02
N ALA A 67 22.78 -9.26 5.01
CA ALA A 67 23.14 -10.30 4.05
C ALA A 67 24.35 -9.90 3.18
N SER A 68 24.46 -8.62 2.80
CA SER A 68 25.62 -8.12 2.06
C SER A 68 26.90 -8.16 2.90
N ALA A 69 26.82 -7.86 4.19
CA ALA A 69 27.94 -8.00 5.12
C ALA A 69 28.46 -9.45 5.22
N HIS A 70 27.58 -10.44 5.01
CA HIS A 70 27.94 -11.86 4.91
C HIS A 70 28.25 -12.32 3.46
N GLY A 71 28.50 -11.39 2.54
CA GLY A 71 28.96 -11.69 1.18
C GLY A 71 27.87 -12.24 0.24
N LYS A 72 26.59 -12.13 0.60
CA LYS A 72 25.47 -12.64 -0.20
C LYS A 72 25.03 -11.62 -1.25
N ARG A 73 24.48 -12.09 -2.37
CA ARG A 73 23.75 -11.22 -3.32
C ARG A 73 22.36 -10.93 -2.78
N VAL A 74 21.90 -9.68 -2.84
CA VAL A 74 20.62 -9.30 -2.24
C VAL A 74 19.74 -8.53 -3.20
N GLN A 75 18.47 -8.95 -3.28
CA GLN A 75 17.36 -8.14 -3.76
C GLN A 75 16.42 -7.87 -2.59
N ALA A 76 16.17 -6.62 -2.26
CA ALA A 76 15.27 -6.24 -1.17
C ALA A 76 14.31 -5.14 -1.63
N LEU A 77 13.03 -5.44 -1.65
CA LEU A 77 11.96 -4.51 -2.02
C LEU A 77 11.27 -4.01 -0.75
N GLY A 78 11.23 -2.68 -0.60
CA GLY A 78 10.67 -1.99 0.56
C GLY A 78 9.20 -1.58 0.38
N GLY A 79 8.78 -0.67 1.26
CA GLY A 79 7.47 -0.04 1.23
C GLY A 79 7.32 1.00 0.13
N ALA A 80 6.14 1.63 0.08
CA ALA A 80 5.76 2.57 -0.94
C ALA A 80 4.92 3.75 -0.40
N LYS A 81 4.87 4.81 -1.20
CA LYS A 81 3.90 5.90 -1.08
C LYS A 81 3.58 6.37 -2.50
N ASN A 82 2.73 5.63 -3.19
CA ASN A 82 2.49 5.86 -4.62
C ASN A 82 1.50 7.01 -4.81
N HIS A 83 1.81 7.85 -5.80
CA HIS A 83 1.02 9.01 -6.18
C HIS A 83 0.21 8.76 -7.45
N MET A 84 -0.97 9.36 -7.51
CA MET A 84 -1.78 9.52 -8.71
C MET A 84 -1.95 11.01 -8.97
N LEU A 85 -1.31 11.53 -10.01
CA LEU A 85 -1.48 12.90 -10.47
C LEU A 85 -2.72 12.99 -11.37
N VAL A 86 -3.64 13.89 -11.06
CA VAL A 86 -4.84 14.15 -11.88
C VAL A 86 -4.80 15.58 -12.38
N LEU A 87 -4.67 15.73 -13.70
CA LEU A 87 -4.63 17.03 -14.37
C LEU A 87 -6.03 17.55 -14.73
N PRO A 88 -6.20 18.85 -14.99
CA PRO A 88 -7.52 19.44 -15.24
C PRO A 88 -8.25 18.91 -16.47
N ASP A 89 -7.51 18.36 -17.43
CA ASP A 89 -8.05 17.80 -18.68
C ASP A 89 -8.41 16.31 -18.57
N ALA A 90 -8.15 15.70 -17.41
CA ALA A 90 -8.44 14.29 -17.15
C ALA A 90 -9.95 14.00 -17.20
N ASP A 91 -10.27 12.74 -17.51
CA ASP A 91 -11.60 12.21 -17.24
C ASP A 91 -11.75 11.97 -15.73
N LEU A 92 -12.44 12.89 -15.03
CA LEU A 92 -12.53 12.84 -13.57
C LEU A 92 -13.38 11.68 -13.05
N ASP A 93 -14.31 11.15 -13.85
CA ASP A 93 -15.08 9.97 -13.46
C ASP A 93 -14.18 8.73 -13.49
N LEU A 94 -13.40 8.56 -14.57
CA LEU A 94 -12.41 7.48 -14.65
C LEU A 94 -11.32 7.60 -13.58
N ALA A 95 -10.84 8.82 -13.31
CA ALA A 95 -9.83 9.07 -12.29
C ALA A 95 -10.35 8.71 -10.89
N ALA A 96 -11.58 9.11 -10.55
CA ALA A 96 -12.19 8.78 -9.27
C ALA A 96 -12.41 7.26 -9.09
N ASP A 97 -12.92 6.58 -10.12
CA ASP A 97 -13.08 5.11 -10.10
C ASP A 97 -11.74 4.40 -9.88
N SER A 98 -10.70 4.89 -10.57
CA SER A 98 -9.34 4.35 -10.46
C SER A 98 -8.71 4.61 -9.09
N ALA A 99 -8.92 5.80 -8.51
CA ALA A 99 -8.44 6.15 -7.19
C ALA A 99 -9.06 5.26 -6.11
N VAL A 100 -10.37 5.00 -6.20
CA VAL A 100 -11.07 4.10 -5.27
C VAL A 100 -10.57 2.66 -5.41
N ASN A 101 -10.46 2.15 -6.64
CA ASN A 101 -9.97 0.78 -6.87
C ASN A 101 -8.53 0.59 -6.37
N ALA A 102 -7.65 1.54 -6.68
CA ALA A 102 -6.24 1.47 -6.34
C ALA A 102 -5.96 1.74 -4.85
N GLY A 103 -6.78 2.56 -4.19
CA GLY A 103 -6.62 2.91 -2.77
C GLY A 103 -7.24 1.90 -1.81
N PHE A 104 -8.37 1.29 -2.15
CA PHE A 104 -9.14 0.44 -1.21
C PHE A 104 -9.16 -1.05 -1.58
N GLY A 105 -8.70 -1.42 -2.78
CA GLY A 105 -8.52 -2.83 -3.14
C GLY A 105 -7.58 -3.54 -2.15
N SER A 106 -7.98 -4.70 -1.63
CA SER A 106 -7.30 -5.40 -0.53
C SER A 106 -7.11 -4.51 0.72
N ALA A 107 -8.10 -3.66 1.02
CA ALA A 107 -8.05 -2.70 2.13
C ALA A 107 -6.81 -1.79 2.11
N GLY A 108 -6.25 -1.51 0.92
CA GLY A 108 -5.04 -0.70 0.79
C GLY A 108 -3.75 -1.38 1.30
N GLU A 109 -3.80 -2.65 1.69
CA GLU A 109 -2.63 -3.44 2.14
C GLU A 109 -1.81 -3.94 0.93
N ARG A 110 -1.42 -3.03 0.03
CA ARG A 110 -0.67 -3.32 -1.20
C ARG A 110 0.46 -2.31 -1.36
N CYS A 111 1.67 -2.78 -1.65
CA CYS A 111 2.79 -1.89 -1.98
C CYS A 111 2.54 -1.09 -3.28
N MET A 112 1.64 -1.56 -4.15
CA MET A 112 1.20 -0.86 -5.37
C MET A 112 -0.09 -0.06 -5.17
N ALA A 113 -0.63 0.07 -3.95
CA ALA A 113 -1.79 0.90 -3.69
C ALA A 113 -1.47 2.37 -4.00
N VAL A 114 -2.43 3.08 -4.61
CA VAL A 114 -2.37 4.55 -4.66
C VAL A 114 -2.84 5.04 -3.30
N SER A 115 -1.94 5.71 -2.57
CA SER A 115 -2.25 6.26 -1.24
C SER A 115 -2.32 7.78 -1.24
N VAL A 116 -1.83 8.42 -2.31
CA VAL A 116 -1.87 9.87 -2.50
C VAL A 116 -2.45 10.19 -3.87
N VAL A 117 -3.48 11.03 -3.91
CA VAL A 117 -3.94 11.71 -5.12
C VAL A 117 -3.39 13.13 -5.09
N LEU A 118 -2.63 13.51 -6.11
CA LEU A 118 -2.22 14.89 -6.35
C LEU A 118 -3.25 15.51 -7.30
N ALA A 119 -4.09 16.39 -6.77
CA ALA A 119 -5.18 17.01 -7.52
C ALA A 119 -4.85 18.47 -7.79
N VAL A 120 -4.87 18.88 -9.06
CA VAL A 120 -4.69 20.30 -9.41
C VAL A 120 -5.88 21.10 -8.88
N ASP A 121 -5.61 22.24 -8.24
CA ASP A 121 -6.61 23.05 -7.51
C ASP A 121 -7.91 23.28 -8.26
N SER A 122 -7.85 23.52 -9.58
CA SER A 122 -9.02 23.77 -10.43
C SER A 122 -10.01 22.61 -10.52
N ILE A 123 -9.60 21.38 -10.20
CA ILE A 123 -10.45 20.18 -10.24
C ILE A 123 -10.58 19.48 -8.88
N ALA A 124 -9.88 19.95 -7.85
CA ALA A 124 -9.73 19.23 -6.59
C ALA A 124 -11.07 18.97 -5.88
N ASP A 125 -11.92 20.00 -5.74
CA ASP A 125 -13.23 19.84 -5.10
C ASP A 125 -14.10 18.80 -5.83
N THR A 126 -14.19 18.92 -7.16
CA THR A 126 -14.99 18.00 -7.98
C THR A 126 -14.46 16.56 -7.92
N LEU A 127 -13.15 16.38 -7.90
CA LEU A 127 -12.53 15.06 -7.80
C LEU A 127 -12.77 14.44 -6.41
N VAL A 128 -12.62 15.21 -5.34
CA VAL A 128 -12.89 14.75 -3.96
C VAL A 128 -14.34 14.30 -3.82
N ASP A 129 -15.30 15.09 -4.31
CA ASP A 129 -16.73 14.75 -4.28
C ASP A 129 -17.00 13.44 -5.06
N LYS A 130 -16.43 13.29 -6.25
CA LYS A 130 -16.56 12.07 -7.05
C LYS A 130 -15.97 10.87 -6.34
N ILE A 131 -14.79 10.98 -5.74
CA ILE A 131 -14.17 9.89 -4.98
C ILE A 131 -15.07 9.51 -3.79
N ALA A 132 -15.55 10.48 -3.02
CA ALA A 132 -16.44 10.24 -1.89
C ALA A 132 -17.75 9.54 -2.31
N GLU A 133 -18.33 9.92 -3.44
CA GLU A 133 -19.52 9.27 -4.02
C GLU A 133 -19.28 7.77 -4.30
N ARG A 134 -18.15 7.42 -4.93
CA ARG A 134 -17.80 6.01 -5.18
C ARG A 134 -17.54 5.27 -3.87
N MET A 135 -16.84 5.89 -2.93
CA MET A 135 -16.53 5.29 -1.64
C MET A 135 -17.78 4.91 -0.84
N ALA A 136 -18.86 5.69 -0.93
CA ALA A 136 -20.12 5.38 -0.27
C ALA A 136 -20.76 4.06 -0.74
N THR A 137 -20.34 3.53 -1.89
CA THR A 137 -20.82 2.24 -2.43
C THR A 137 -19.99 1.04 -1.98
N LEU A 138 -18.82 1.26 -1.36
CA LEU A 138 -17.94 0.18 -0.92
C LEU A 138 -18.52 -0.56 0.27
N ARG A 139 -18.63 -1.89 0.14
CA ARG A 139 -19.06 -2.78 1.21
C ARG A 139 -17.85 -3.37 1.91
N THR A 140 -17.66 -2.97 3.17
CA THR A 140 -16.64 -3.57 4.04
C THR A 140 -17.24 -4.80 4.73
N GLY A 141 -16.57 -5.95 4.67
CA GLY A 141 -17.10 -7.17 5.27
C GLY A 141 -16.28 -8.43 5.06
N ASP A 142 -16.89 -9.56 5.36
CA ASP A 142 -16.32 -10.89 5.19
C ASP A 142 -16.11 -11.21 3.71
N GLY A 143 -14.87 -11.51 3.33
CA GLY A 143 -14.48 -11.87 1.96
C GLY A 143 -15.21 -13.08 1.39
N LEU A 144 -15.79 -13.93 2.24
CA LEU A 144 -16.60 -15.08 1.82
C LEU A 144 -18.06 -14.72 1.51
N ARG A 145 -18.52 -13.52 1.85
CA ARG A 145 -19.91 -13.06 1.71
C ARG A 145 -20.13 -12.02 0.61
N GLY A 146 -19.11 -11.78 -0.22
CA GLY A 146 -19.19 -10.89 -1.37
C GLY A 146 -19.10 -9.41 -0.98
N CYS A 147 -18.03 -9.04 -0.27
CA CYS A 147 -17.65 -7.66 0.02
C CYS A 147 -16.71 -7.08 -1.04
N ASP A 148 -16.53 -5.76 -1.01
CA ASP A 148 -15.57 -5.05 -1.86
C ASP A 148 -14.23 -4.85 -1.14
N MET A 149 -14.25 -4.80 0.21
CA MET A 149 -13.08 -4.61 1.06
C MET A 149 -13.16 -5.49 2.32
N GLY A 150 -12.08 -6.22 2.61
CA GLY A 150 -11.96 -7.09 3.79
C GLY A 150 -11.40 -6.37 5.04
N PRO A 151 -11.15 -7.12 6.13
CA PRO A 151 -10.47 -6.58 7.31
C PRO A 151 -8.96 -6.38 7.05
N LEU A 152 -8.29 -5.63 7.92
CA LEU A 152 -6.83 -5.57 7.94
C LEU A 152 -6.22 -6.84 8.55
N ILE A 153 -4.92 -7.06 8.33
CA ILE A 153 -4.25 -8.32 8.70
C ILE A 153 -4.19 -8.61 10.21
N THR A 154 -4.06 -7.58 11.06
CA THR A 154 -3.99 -7.74 12.53
C THR A 154 -4.67 -6.58 13.26
N ALA A 155 -5.12 -6.81 14.49
CA ALA A 155 -5.66 -5.77 15.36
C ALA A 155 -4.68 -4.60 15.56
N ALA A 156 -3.41 -4.90 15.84
CA ALA A 156 -2.38 -3.89 16.03
C ALA A 156 -2.17 -3.03 14.77
N HIS A 157 -2.27 -3.64 13.58
CA HIS A 157 -2.16 -2.90 12.32
C HIS A 157 -3.41 -2.03 12.07
N ARG A 158 -4.60 -2.57 12.32
CA ARG A 158 -5.87 -1.80 12.29
C ARG A 158 -5.82 -0.58 13.20
N ASP A 159 -5.38 -0.75 14.45
CA ASP A 159 -5.27 0.34 15.43
C ASP A 159 -4.24 1.39 14.99
N LYS A 160 -3.09 0.95 14.44
CA LYS A 160 -2.09 1.85 13.85
C LYS A 160 -2.68 2.67 12.71
N VAL A 161 -3.35 2.02 11.75
CA VAL A 161 -3.96 2.72 10.61
C VAL A 161 -5.01 3.72 11.06
N ALA A 162 -5.91 3.32 11.98
CA ALA A 162 -6.95 4.20 12.51
C ALA A 162 -6.37 5.46 13.20
N SER A 163 -5.19 5.36 13.82
CA SER A 163 -4.54 6.51 14.47
C SER A 163 -4.16 7.63 13.50
N TYR A 164 -3.88 7.31 12.23
CA TYR A 164 -3.52 8.32 11.22
C TYR A 164 -4.68 9.25 10.88
N ILE A 165 -5.94 8.85 11.13
CA ILE A 165 -7.11 9.72 10.91
C ILE A 165 -7.06 10.92 11.87
N GLY A 166 -6.73 10.67 13.14
CA GLY A 166 -6.52 11.70 14.14
C GLY A 166 -5.33 12.59 13.81
N VAL A 167 -4.20 11.98 13.44
CA VAL A 167 -2.98 12.69 13.04
C VAL A 167 -3.24 13.62 11.85
N ALA A 168 -3.91 13.14 10.81
CA ALA A 168 -4.24 13.95 9.65
C ALA A 168 -5.10 15.16 10.02
N ARG A 169 -6.11 14.96 10.88
CA ARG A 169 -6.97 16.04 11.38
C ARG A 169 -6.17 17.08 12.17
N ASP A 170 -5.28 16.63 13.06
CA ASP A 170 -4.44 17.50 13.88
C ASP A 170 -3.41 18.26 13.04
N ASP A 171 -2.92 17.65 11.95
CA ASP A 171 -2.02 18.26 10.99
C ASP A 171 -2.72 19.24 10.03
N GLY A 172 -4.06 19.37 10.11
CA GLY A 172 -4.84 20.35 9.33
C GLY A 172 -5.54 19.79 8.08
N ALA A 173 -5.52 18.48 7.87
CA ALA A 173 -6.30 17.85 6.81
C ALA A 173 -7.80 17.81 7.14
N THR A 174 -8.64 17.78 6.12
CA THR A 174 -10.08 17.54 6.24
C THR A 174 -10.36 16.06 6.16
N VAL A 175 -11.08 15.50 7.13
CA VAL A 175 -11.60 14.13 7.05
C VAL A 175 -12.93 14.15 6.32
N VAL A 176 -12.93 13.80 5.03
CA VAL A 176 -14.11 13.83 4.16
C VAL A 176 -14.99 12.60 4.40
N VAL A 177 -14.34 11.43 4.52
CA VAL A 177 -14.99 10.16 4.90
C VAL A 177 -14.19 9.56 6.04
N ASP A 178 -14.85 9.30 7.17
CA ASP A 178 -14.23 8.70 8.37
C ASP A 178 -14.56 7.20 8.44
N GLY A 179 -13.54 6.36 8.28
CA GLY A 179 -13.68 4.91 8.31
C GLY A 179 -13.78 4.29 9.71
N ALA A 180 -13.59 5.06 10.79
CA ALA A 180 -13.52 4.51 12.15
C ALA A 180 -14.85 3.95 12.67
N GLY A 181 -15.98 4.39 12.11
CA GLY A 181 -17.34 4.03 12.54
C GLY A 181 -18.09 3.10 11.57
N VAL A 182 -17.38 2.34 10.73
CA VAL A 182 -18.01 1.54 9.67
C VAL A 182 -18.89 0.41 10.23
N GLU A 183 -20.10 0.27 9.70
CA GLU A 183 -20.92 -0.92 9.88
C GLU A 183 -20.46 -1.99 8.88
N VAL A 184 -20.18 -3.20 9.37
CA VAL A 184 -19.61 -4.28 8.56
C VAL A 184 -20.49 -5.53 8.59
N ASP A 185 -20.61 -6.18 7.43
CA ASP A 185 -21.11 -7.55 7.35
C ASP A 185 -19.95 -8.52 7.63
N GLY A 186 -19.66 -8.74 8.90
CA GLY A 186 -18.56 -9.59 9.33
C GLY A 186 -18.64 -9.96 10.80
N GLU A 187 -17.74 -10.85 11.23
CA GLU A 187 -17.74 -11.32 12.60
C GLU A 187 -17.39 -10.20 13.61
N PRO A 188 -18.09 -10.14 14.76
CA PRO A 188 -17.71 -9.25 15.85
C PRO A 188 -16.26 -9.51 16.27
N GLY A 189 -15.46 -8.44 16.38
CA GLY A 189 -14.05 -8.53 16.76
C GLY A 189 -13.07 -8.77 15.60
N GLY A 190 -13.55 -8.79 14.35
CA GLY A 190 -12.66 -8.67 13.19
C GLY A 190 -11.90 -7.33 13.17
N PHE A 191 -10.82 -7.29 12.40
CA PHE A 191 -9.91 -6.13 12.33
C PHE A 191 -10.43 -5.10 11.31
N TRP A 192 -11.65 -4.64 11.56
CA TRP A 192 -12.41 -3.78 10.66
C TRP A 192 -11.94 -2.32 10.76
N LEU A 193 -11.81 -1.70 9.60
CA LEU A 193 -11.69 -0.25 9.42
C LEU A 193 -12.30 0.08 8.04
N GLY A 194 -13.17 1.08 8.01
CA GLY A 194 -13.81 1.52 6.77
C GLY A 194 -12.89 2.33 5.87
N PRO A 195 -13.28 2.56 4.62
CA PRO A 195 -12.52 3.38 3.71
C PRO A 195 -12.52 4.84 4.20
N THR A 196 -11.34 5.45 4.25
CA THR A 196 -11.13 6.81 4.75
C THR A 196 -10.61 7.70 3.63
N LEU A 197 -11.21 8.89 3.48
CA LEU A 197 -10.76 9.92 2.55
C LEU A 197 -10.32 11.16 3.33
N LEU A 198 -9.08 11.54 3.13
CA LEU A 198 -8.47 12.75 3.69
C LEU A 198 -8.25 13.74 2.55
N ASP A 199 -8.64 14.99 2.73
CA ASP A 199 -8.44 16.08 1.77
C ASP A 199 -7.57 17.19 2.35
N ALA A 200 -6.94 17.96 1.46
CA ALA A 200 -6.00 19.03 1.78
C ALA A 200 -4.89 18.59 2.74
N VAL A 201 -4.37 17.37 2.57
CA VAL A 201 -3.35 16.80 3.44
C VAL A 201 -2.02 17.54 3.21
N PRO A 202 -1.43 18.18 4.24
CA PRO A 202 -0.14 18.83 4.06
C PRO A 202 0.98 17.80 3.85
N THR A 203 1.95 18.09 2.98
CA THR A 203 3.10 17.20 2.75
C THR A 203 4.02 17.08 3.98
N SER A 204 3.86 17.95 4.98
CA SER A 204 4.50 17.82 6.29
C SER A 204 3.83 16.81 7.23
N SER A 205 2.58 16.40 6.94
CA SER A 205 1.81 15.49 7.79
C SER A 205 2.42 14.09 7.80
N ALA A 206 2.36 13.40 8.94
CA ALA A 206 2.75 11.99 8.98
C ALA A 206 1.80 11.11 8.14
N ALA A 207 0.53 11.51 7.97
CA ALA A 207 -0.39 10.81 7.07
C ALA A 207 0.04 10.89 5.60
N TYR A 208 0.80 11.92 5.21
CA TYR A 208 1.45 11.99 3.90
C TYR A 208 2.79 11.25 3.89
N ARG A 209 3.68 11.51 4.86
CA ARG A 209 5.06 11.01 4.80
C ARG A 209 5.19 9.50 4.99
N ASP A 210 4.33 8.90 5.79
CA ASP A 210 4.45 7.49 6.15
C ASP A 210 3.65 6.59 5.19
N GLU A 211 4.14 5.38 4.94
CA GLU A 211 3.33 4.30 4.38
C GLU A 211 2.34 3.80 5.44
N ILE A 212 1.07 4.18 5.29
CA ILE A 212 -0.03 3.79 6.20
C ILE A 212 -0.36 2.30 6.03
N PHE A 213 -0.36 1.80 4.79
CA PHE A 213 -0.66 0.41 4.43
C PHE A 213 -2.06 -0.04 4.90
N GLY A 214 -3.08 0.76 4.60
CA GLY A 214 -4.46 0.48 4.98
C GLY A 214 -5.44 1.34 4.16
N PRO A 215 -6.76 1.27 4.44
CA PRO A 215 -7.79 1.86 3.59
C PRO A 215 -7.94 3.37 3.82
N VAL A 216 -6.86 4.12 3.61
CA VAL A 216 -6.77 5.57 3.78
C VAL A 216 -6.19 6.19 2.52
N LEU A 217 -6.99 7.02 1.85
CA LEU A 217 -6.58 7.77 0.66
C LEU A 217 -6.40 9.25 1.03
N SER A 218 -5.22 9.80 0.73
CA SER A 218 -4.92 11.21 0.95
C SER A 218 -5.00 12.01 -0.35
N VAL A 219 -5.69 13.13 -0.35
CA VAL A 219 -5.67 14.12 -1.44
C VAL A 219 -4.77 15.26 -1.01
N VAL A 220 -3.74 15.50 -1.82
CA VAL A 220 -2.83 16.64 -1.72
C VAL A 220 -3.17 17.56 -2.89
N ARG A 221 -3.56 18.80 -2.58
CA ARG A 221 -3.91 19.80 -3.60
C ARG A 221 -2.66 20.54 -4.03
N VAL A 222 -2.50 20.73 -5.34
CA VAL A 222 -1.33 21.36 -5.96
C VAL A 222 -1.79 22.43 -6.94
N GLY A 223 -1.01 23.50 -7.09
CA GLY A 223 -1.34 24.60 -7.99
C GLY A 223 -1.13 24.27 -9.46
N ALA A 224 -0.17 23.40 -9.78
CA ALA A 224 0.20 23.07 -11.16
C ALA A 224 0.92 21.71 -11.29
N TYR A 225 1.17 21.32 -12.55
CA TYR A 225 1.91 20.12 -12.91
C TYR A 225 3.32 20.07 -12.27
N ASP A 226 4.12 21.13 -12.41
CA ASP A 226 5.50 21.15 -11.93
C ASP A 226 5.61 20.89 -10.42
N GLU A 227 4.72 21.50 -9.63
CA GLU A 227 4.65 21.28 -8.18
C GLU A 227 4.35 19.82 -7.85
N ALA A 228 3.44 19.18 -8.60
CA ALA A 228 3.14 17.77 -8.43
C ALA A 228 4.37 16.89 -8.70
N ILE A 229 5.14 17.20 -9.75
CA ILE A 229 6.37 16.48 -10.10
C ILE A 229 7.42 16.64 -9.00
N GLU A 230 7.60 17.84 -8.46
CA GLU A 230 8.51 18.09 -7.34
C GLU A 230 8.13 17.26 -6.10
N ILE A 231 6.84 17.18 -5.77
CA ILE A 231 6.33 16.39 -4.64
C ILE A 231 6.60 14.89 -4.85
N ILE A 232 6.34 14.36 -6.05
CA ILE A 232 6.57 12.95 -6.40
C ILE A 232 8.07 12.63 -6.30
N ASN A 233 8.92 13.43 -6.93
CA ASN A 233 10.36 13.19 -6.99
C ASN A 233 11.07 13.39 -5.64
N ALA A 234 10.51 14.18 -4.74
CA ALA A 234 11.01 14.35 -3.38
C ALA A 234 10.63 13.19 -2.44
N SER A 235 9.73 12.30 -2.86
CA SER A 235 9.33 11.14 -2.06
C SER A 235 10.53 10.23 -1.79
N PRO A 236 10.75 9.76 -0.54
CA PRO A 236 11.78 8.75 -0.26
C PRO A 236 11.38 7.35 -0.78
N TYR A 237 10.17 7.21 -1.33
CA TYR A 237 9.65 6.00 -1.96
C TYR A 237 9.64 6.15 -3.48
N GLY A 238 9.70 5.03 -4.21
CA GLY A 238 9.72 5.05 -5.68
C GLY A 238 9.21 3.76 -6.30
N ASN A 239 8.12 3.20 -5.76
CA ASN A 239 7.58 1.92 -6.23
C ASN A 239 6.67 2.06 -7.47
N GLY A 240 5.72 3.00 -7.43
CA GLY A 240 4.83 3.27 -8.54
C GLY A 240 4.27 4.68 -8.51
N THR A 241 3.83 5.15 -9.68
CA THR A 241 3.15 6.44 -9.85
C THR A 241 2.24 6.36 -11.07
N ALA A 242 1.23 7.23 -11.14
CA ALA A 242 0.31 7.31 -12.26
C ALA A 242 -0.06 8.75 -12.57
N ILE A 243 -0.38 9.02 -13.84
CA ILE A 243 -0.92 10.30 -14.29
C ILE A 243 -2.23 10.06 -15.04
N PHE A 244 -3.24 10.89 -14.76
CA PHE A 244 -4.50 10.97 -15.48
C PHE A 244 -4.55 12.31 -16.20
N THR A 245 -4.56 12.25 -17.53
CA THR A 245 -4.61 13.39 -18.44
C THR A 245 -5.06 12.91 -19.82
N ARG A 246 -5.57 13.81 -20.66
CA ARG A 246 -5.84 13.57 -22.08
C ARG A 246 -4.72 14.13 -22.97
N ASP A 247 -3.78 14.87 -22.39
CA ASP A 247 -2.64 15.44 -23.07
C ASP A 247 -1.49 14.44 -23.20
N GLY A 248 -1.09 14.17 -24.44
CA GLY A 248 -0.03 13.22 -24.74
C GLY A 248 1.37 13.71 -24.37
N ASP A 249 1.60 15.02 -24.40
CA ASP A 249 2.91 15.61 -24.09
C ASP A 249 3.14 15.58 -22.58
N ALA A 250 2.16 15.96 -21.76
CA ALA A 250 2.18 15.87 -20.31
C ALA A 250 2.37 14.42 -19.84
N ALA A 251 1.65 13.46 -20.44
CA ALA A 251 1.82 12.05 -20.11
C ALA A 251 3.23 11.52 -20.41
N ARG A 252 3.82 11.98 -21.54
CA ARG A 252 5.18 11.59 -21.93
C ARG A 252 6.23 12.23 -21.05
N GLU A 253 6.09 13.51 -20.75
CA GLU A 253 7.00 14.26 -19.87
C GLU A 253 6.98 13.68 -18.45
N PHE A 254 5.82 13.25 -17.95
CA PHE A 254 5.70 12.60 -16.65
C PHE A 254 6.45 11.26 -16.57
N ALA A 255 6.51 10.52 -17.68
CA ALA A 255 7.07 9.17 -17.72
C ALA A 255 8.58 9.10 -17.89
N HIS A 256 9.26 10.22 -18.16
CA HIS A 256 10.68 10.29 -18.55
C HIS A 256 11.50 11.23 -17.68
#